data_AF-A0A2H0KB59-F1
#
_entry.id   AF-A0A2H0KB59-F1
#
_cell.length_a   1.000
_cell.length_b   1.000
_cell.length_c   1.000
_cell.angle_alpha   90.00
_cell.angle_beta   90.00
_cell.angle_gamma   90.00
#
_symmetry.space_group_name_H-M   'P 1'
#
loop_
_entity.id
_entity.type
_entity.pdbx_description
1 polymer ?
#
loop_
_entity_poly.entity_id
_entity_poly.type
_entity_poly.pdbx_seq_one_letter_code
_entity_poly.pdbx_strand_id
1 'polypeptide(L)'
;MSKTQNSNLKTQNHNSKFKSDLKYRAYLYSIETIKFLDTLPNKKIYWTISDQLMRSATSIGANIVEAKSASSKKDFMKFYNIALKSANETKYWLCFLRDAVESDKKQIGRLLNEVVELSNMLAASLLTMKRKT
;
A
#
# COMPACT_ATOMS: atom_id res chain seq x y z
N MET A 1 13.73 -23.83 37.99
CA MET A 1 12.65 -23.59 37.01
C MET A 1 12.47 -22.09 36.84
N SER A 2 12.92 -21.49 35.72
CA SER A 2 12.47 -20.16 35.20
C SER A 2 13.45 -19.54 34.19
N LYS A 3 13.55 -20.08 32.96
CA LYS A 3 14.21 -19.36 31.83
C LYS A 3 13.46 -19.40 30.49
N THR A 4 12.20 -19.88 30.44
CA THR A 4 11.53 -20.16 29.16
C THR A 4 10.44 -19.14 28.75
N GLN A 5 10.13 -18.12 29.56
CA GLN A 5 9.02 -17.19 29.24
C GLN A 5 9.43 -15.92 28.46
N ASN A 6 10.71 -15.59 28.34
CA ASN A 6 11.15 -14.29 27.79
C ASN A 6 11.44 -14.28 26.28
N SER A 7 11.44 -15.44 25.62
CA SER A 7 11.69 -15.56 24.16
C SER A 7 10.42 -15.34 23.33
N ASN A 8 9.25 -15.78 23.82
CA ASN A 8 7.97 -15.66 23.10
C ASN A 8 7.42 -14.23 23.04
N LEU A 9 7.74 -13.38 24.02
CA LEU A 9 7.32 -11.97 24.05
C LEU A 9 8.03 -11.12 22.97
N LYS A 10 9.30 -11.40 22.67
CA LYS A 10 10.06 -10.70 21.63
C LYS A 10 9.58 -11.07 20.22
N THR A 11 9.23 -12.34 20.00
CA THR A 11 8.76 -12.85 18.70
C THR A 11 7.35 -12.32 18.36
N GLN A 12 6.47 -12.18 19.35
CA GLN A 12 5.14 -11.58 19.15
C GLN A 12 5.19 -10.06 18.88
N ASN A 13 6.07 -9.32 19.59
CA ASN A 13 6.25 -7.87 19.38
C ASN A 13 6.95 -7.53 18.06
N HIS A 14 7.84 -8.40 17.57
CA HIS A 14 8.42 -8.23 16.24
C HIS A 14 7.32 -8.38 15.18
N ASN A 15 6.51 -9.43 15.26
CA ASN A 15 5.46 -9.71 14.27
C ASN A 15 4.33 -8.64 14.26
N SER A 16 3.99 -8.06 15.42
CA SER A 16 3.03 -6.94 15.50
C SER A 16 3.56 -5.66 14.87
N LYS A 17 4.85 -5.35 15.06
CA LYS A 17 5.52 -4.20 14.45
C LYS A 17 5.51 -4.29 12.92
N PHE A 18 5.79 -5.47 12.35
CA PHE A 18 5.72 -5.71 10.91
C PHE A 18 4.30 -5.57 10.34
N LYS A 19 3.27 -6.05 11.06
CA LYS A 19 1.85 -5.83 10.70
C LYS A 19 1.47 -4.34 10.60
N SER A 20 2.14 -3.49 11.37
CA SER A 20 1.89 -2.04 11.43
C SER A 20 2.84 -1.18 10.59
N ASP A 21 3.87 -1.76 9.95
CA ASP A 21 4.85 -0.98 9.19
C ASP A 21 4.28 -0.60 7.80
N LEU A 22 3.69 0.60 7.76
CA LEU A 22 3.13 1.18 6.54
C LEU A 22 4.12 1.22 5.38
N LYS A 23 5.40 1.57 5.63
CA LYS A 23 6.41 1.69 4.57
C LYS A 23 6.72 0.32 3.98
N TYR A 24 6.96 -0.67 4.84
CA TYR A 24 7.27 -2.03 4.41
C TYR A 24 6.09 -2.66 3.66
N ARG A 25 4.87 -2.50 4.18
CA ARG A 25 3.65 -2.99 3.53
C ARG A 25 3.43 -2.35 2.16
N ALA A 26 3.61 -1.04 2.03
CA ALA A 26 3.50 -0.36 0.73
C ALA A 26 4.54 -0.83 -0.29
N TYR A 27 5.76 -1.16 0.17
CA TYR A 27 6.81 -1.72 -0.68
C TYR A 27 6.45 -3.14 -1.15
N LEU A 28 6.02 -4.03 -0.25
CA LEU A 28 5.55 -5.36 -0.62
C LEU A 28 4.34 -5.30 -1.56
N TYR A 29 3.40 -4.39 -1.28
CA TYR A 29 2.24 -4.15 -2.13
C TYR A 29 2.63 -3.77 -3.58
N SER A 30 3.68 -2.96 -3.73
CA SER A 30 4.23 -2.60 -5.05
C SER A 30 4.75 -3.83 -5.80
N ILE A 31 5.50 -4.70 -5.12
CA ILE A 31 6.03 -5.94 -5.70
C ILE A 31 4.90 -6.88 -6.11
N GLU A 32 3.93 -7.12 -5.22
CA GLU A 32 2.81 -8.02 -5.48
C GLU A 32 1.89 -7.50 -6.59
N THR A 33 1.76 -6.18 -6.72
CA THR A 33 1.04 -5.57 -7.86
C THR A 33 1.77 -5.86 -9.16
N ILE A 34 3.10 -5.66 -9.23
CA ILE A 34 3.90 -5.94 -10.44
C ILE A 34 3.77 -7.42 -10.83
N LYS A 35 3.95 -8.34 -9.87
CA LYS A 35 3.79 -9.78 -10.10
C LYS A 35 2.40 -10.12 -10.64
N PHE A 36 1.35 -9.50 -10.11
CA PHE A 36 0.00 -9.70 -10.62
C PHE A 36 -0.15 -9.18 -12.06
N LEU A 37 0.35 -7.98 -12.36
CA LEU A 37 0.29 -7.42 -13.71
C LEU A 37 1.01 -8.28 -14.75
N ASP A 38 2.10 -8.95 -14.37
CA ASP A 38 2.85 -9.87 -15.23
C ASP A 38 2.05 -11.14 -15.59
N THR A 39 0.99 -11.46 -14.84
CA THR A 39 0.10 -12.58 -15.16
C THR A 39 -0.98 -12.23 -16.19
N LEU A 40 -1.14 -10.94 -16.53
CA LEU A 40 -2.22 -10.50 -17.41
C LEU A 40 -1.93 -10.83 -18.88
N PRO A 41 -2.98 -11.06 -19.70
CA PRO A 41 -2.81 -11.32 -21.12
C PRO A 41 -2.03 -10.22 -21.83
N ASN A 42 -1.13 -10.63 -22.73
CA ASN A 42 -0.35 -9.71 -23.55
C ASN A 42 -1.21 -9.07 -24.67
N LYS A 43 -2.13 -8.17 -24.30
CA LYS A 43 -3.01 -7.44 -25.22
C LYS A 43 -3.08 -5.97 -24.83
N LYS A 44 -3.20 -5.10 -25.85
CA LYS A 44 -3.21 -3.63 -25.69
C LYS A 44 -4.17 -3.11 -24.61
N ILE A 45 -5.37 -3.69 -24.49
CA ILE A 45 -6.35 -3.30 -23.47
C ILE A 45 -5.83 -3.49 -22.05
N TYR A 46 -5.09 -4.58 -21.78
CA TYR A 46 -4.50 -4.84 -20.47
C TYR A 46 -3.30 -3.94 -20.23
N TRP A 47 -2.49 -3.63 -21.25
CA TRP A 47 -1.32 -2.76 -21.08
C TRP A 47 -1.69 -1.37 -20.58
N THR A 48 -2.73 -0.75 -21.15
CA THR A 48 -3.17 0.59 -20.73
C THR A 48 -3.64 0.60 -19.28
N ILE A 49 -4.41 -0.41 -18.85
CA ILE A 49 -4.87 -0.53 -17.46
C ILE A 49 -3.70 -0.84 -16.53
N SER A 50 -2.79 -1.71 -16.96
CA SER A 50 -1.61 -2.13 -16.21
C SER A 50 -0.66 -0.98 -15.95
N ASP A 51 -0.41 -0.10 -16.94
CA ASP A 51 0.44 1.07 -16.76
C ASP A 51 -0.11 2.00 -15.67
N GLN A 52 -1.41 2.31 -15.74
CA GLN A 52 -2.07 3.17 -14.77
C GLN A 52 -2.08 2.56 -13.37
N LEU A 53 -2.38 1.27 -13.26
CA LEU A 53 -2.34 0.54 -12.00
C LEU A 53 -0.92 0.47 -11.43
N MET A 54 0.08 0.18 -12.25
CA MET A 54 1.49 0.10 -11.82
C MET A 54 1.98 1.44 -11.28
N ARG A 55 1.70 2.54 -12.00
CA ARG A 55 2.13 3.89 -11.60
C ARG A 55 1.46 4.32 -10.30
N SER A 56 0.15 4.14 -10.20
CA SER A 56 -0.59 4.51 -8.98
C SER A 56 -0.18 3.64 -7.78
N ALA A 57 0.00 2.33 -7.94
CA ALA A 57 0.38 1.42 -6.85
C ALA A 57 1.79 1.72 -6.30
N THR A 58 2.78 1.86 -7.19
CA THR A 58 4.17 2.12 -6.79
C THR A 58 4.36 3.53 -6.19
N SER A 59 3.57 4.51 -6.66
CA SER A 59 3.55 5.87 -6.12
C SER A 59 3.18 5.94 -4.64
N ILE A 60 2.40 4.98 -4.11
CA ILE A 60 2.06 4.91 -2.67
C ILE A 60 3.35 4.78 -1.84
N GLY A 61 4.15 3.75 -2.13
CA GLY A 61 5.40 3.48 -1.43
C GLY A 61 6.43 4.58 -1.64
N ALA A 62 6.57 5.09 -2.87
CA ALA A 62 7.48 6.17 -3.21
C ALA A 62 7.21 7.43 -2.38
N ASN A 63 5.95 7.87 -2.31
CA ASN A 63 5.60 9.07 -1.53
C ASN A 63 5.75 8.86 -0.01
N ILE A 64 5.53 7.65 0.51
CA ILE A 64 5.82 7.34 1.91
C ILE A 64 7.34 7.45 2.19
N VAL A 65 8.19 7.07 1.24
CA VAL A 65 9.65 7.22 1.35
C VAL A 65 10.03 8.69 1.31
N GLU A 66 9.54 9.46 0.35
CA GLU A 66 9.81 10.90 0.21
C GLU A 66 9.42 11.69 1.46
N ALA A 67 8.31 11.32 2.10
CA ALA A 67 7.90 11.94 3.36
C ALA A 67 8.98 11.87 4.46
N LYS A 68 9.85 10.85 4.47
CA LYS A 68 10.96 10.77 5.45
C LYS A 68 12.02 11.85 5.26
N SER A 69 12.13 12.38 4.05
CA SER A 69 13.07 13.45 3.70
C SER A 69 12.42 14.85 3.81
N ALA A 70 11.17 14.93 4.27
CA ALA A 70 10.44 16.19 4.34
C ALA A 70 11.07 17.16 5.36
N SER A 71 11.19 18.43 4.96
CA SER A 71 11.80 19.49 5.77
C SER A 71 10.84 20.12 6.79
N SER A 72 9.54 19.81 6.70
CA SER A 72 8.52 20.34 7.62
C SER A 72 7.33 19.38 7.77
N LYS A 73 6.54 19.56 8.84
CA LYS A 73 5.28 18.84 9.05
C LYS A 73 4.31 19.02 7.88
N LYS A 74 4.24 20.23 7.31
CA LYS A 74 3.38 20.54 6.15
C LYS A 74 3.81 19.73 4.92
N ASP A 75 5.11 19.66 4.68
CA ASP A 75 5.69 18.93 3.55
C ASP A 75 5.54 17.41 3.73
N PHE A 76 5.74 16.91 4.95
CA PHE A 76 5.46 15.51 5.31
C PHE A 76 3.99 15.14 5.01
N MET A 77 3.04 15.98 5.46
CA MET A 77 1.62 15.77 5.20
C MET A 77 1.30 15.84 3.70
N LYS A 78 1.99 16.68 2.91
CA LYS A 78 1.80 16.75 1.45
C LYS A 78 2.12 15.40 0.80
N PHE A 79 3.26 14.79 1.10
CA PHE A 79 3.61 13.47 0.58
C PHE A 79 2.63 12.38 1.02
N TYR A 80 2.19 12.38 2.28
CA TYR A 80 1.16 11.45 2.74
C TYR A 80 -0.19 11.63 2.02
N ASN A 81 -0.57 12.88 1.71
CA ASN A 81 -1.77 13.13 0.91
C ASN A 81 -1.62 12.62 -0.53
N ILE A 82 -0.43 12.74 -1.14
CA ILE A 82 -0.16 12.18 -2.47
C ILE A 82 -0.26 10.65 -2.42
N ALA A 83 0.38 10.00 -1.44
CA ALA A 83 0.28 8.56 -1.25
C ALA A 83 -1.20 8.11 -1.08
N LEU A 84 -2.00 8.85 -0.32
CA LEU A 84 -3.43 8.54 -0.15
C LEU A 84 -4.23 8.69 -1.45
N LYS A 85 -3.95 9.71 -2.25
CA LYS A 85 -4.55 9.89 -3.59
C LYS A 85 -4.18 8.73 -4.51
N SER A 86 -2.90 8.35 -4.56
CA SER A 86 -2.43 7.20 -5.32
C SER A 86 -3.07 5.88 -4.86
N ALA A 87 -3.30 5.70 -3.56
CA ALA A 87 -4.01 4.53 -3.05
C ALA A 87 -5.48 4.48 -3.52
N ASN A 88 -6.17 5.62 -3.58
CA ASN A 88 -7.55 5.68 -4.09
C ASN A 88 -7.61 5.44 -5.60
N GLU A 89 -6.66 5.98 -6.36
CA GLU A 89 -6.54 5.69 -7.79
C GLU A 89 -6.23 4.21 -8.06
N THR A 90 -5.36 3.60 -7.25
CA THR A 90 -5.06 2.17 -7.31
C THR A 90 -6.31 1.32 -7.09
N LYS A 91 -7.16 1.67 -6.11
CA LYS A 91 -8.46 0.99 -5.88
C LYS A 91 -9.34 1.08 -7.11
N TYR A 92 -9.43 2.26 -7.72
CA TYR A 92 -10.22 2.46 -8.94
C TYR A 92 -9.75 1.53 -10.06
N TRP A 93 -8.45 1.50 -10.34
CA TRP A 93 -7.91 0.66 -11.42
C TRP A 93 -8.05 -0.84 -11.15
N LEU A 94 -7.94 -1.28 -9.90
CA LEU A 94 -8.22 -2.67 -9.53
C LEU A 94 -9.70 -3.05 -9.75
N CYS A 95 -10.63 -2.18 -9.33
CA CYS A 95 -12.06 -2.40 -9.60
C CYS A 95 -12.34 -2.39 -11.11
N PHE A 96 -11.76 -1.44 -11.85
CA PHE A 96 -11.92 -1.36 -13.29
C PHE A 96 -11.41 -2.62 -13.99
N LEU A 97 -10.22 -3.11 -13.62
CA LEU A 97 -9.65 -4.35 -14.17
C LEU A 97 -10.53 -5.57 -13.84
N ARG A 98 -11.06 -5.65 -12.60
CA ARG A 98 -11.96 -6.75 -12.17
C ARG A 98 -13.25 -6.82 -12.97
N ASP A 99 -13.81 -5.66 -13.31
CA ASP A 99 -15.16 -5.54 -13.86
C ASP A 99 -15.16 -5.42 -15.40
N ALA A 100 -14.12 -4.84 -15.99
CA ALA A 100 -14.07 -4.56 -17.43
C ALA A 100 -13.40 -5.67 -18.25
N VAL A 101 -12.57 -6.54 -17.64
CA VAL A 101 -11.81 -7.57 -18.35
C VAL A 101 -11.73 -8.88 -17.57
N GLU A 102 -11.46 -9.98 -18.28
CA GLU A 102 -11.24 -11.28 -17.64
C GLU A 102 -9.91 -11.25 -16.86
N SER A 103 -9.98 -11.54 -15.57
CA SER A 103 -8.85 -11.43 -14.65
C SER A 103 -9.06 -12.27 -13.39
N ASP A 104 -7.99 -12.58 -12.67
CA ASP A 104 -8.08 -13.31 -11.40
C ASP A 104 -8.73 -12.42 -10.31
N LYS A 105 -10.05 -12.54 -10.18
CA LYS A 105 -10.85 -11.81 -9.20
C LYS A 105 -10.43 -12.08 -7.75
N LYS A 106 -9.88 -13.26 -7.46
CA LYS A 106 -9.39 -13.61 -6.12
C LYS A 106 -8.10 -12.86 -5.81
N GLN A 107 -7.16 -12.81 -6.77
CA GLN A 107 -5.94 -12.03 -6.63
C GLN A 107 -6.24 -10.53 -6.54
N ILE A 108 -7.13 -10.02 -7.39
CA ILE A 108 -7.58 -8.62 -7.31
C ILE A 108 -8.20 -8.32 -5.95
N GLY A 109 -9.05 -9.20 -5.41
CA GLY A 109 -9.63 -9.06 -4.08
C GLY A 109 -8.57 -8.95 -2.97
N ARG A 110 -7.49 -9.75 -3.06
CA ARG A 110 -6.36 -9.64 -2.11
C ARG A 110 -5.66 -8.29 -2.20
N LEU A 111 -5.37 -7.81 -3.41
CA LEU A 111 -4.74 -6.50 -3.62
C LEU A 111 -5.65 -5.36 -3.15
N LEU A 112 -6.94 -5.42 -3.47
CA LEU A 112 -7.94 -4.44 -3.04
C LEU A 112 -7.99 -4.31 -1.51
N ASN A 113 -8.03 -5.44 -0.80
CA ASN A 113 -8.03 -5.44 0.65
C ASN A 113 -6.77 -4.77 1.21
N GLU A 114 -5.59 -5.08 0.67
CA GLU A 114 -4.35 -4.48 1.15
C GLU A 114 -4.29 -2.97 0.88
N VAL A 115 -4.67 -2.49 -0.30
CA VAL A 115 -4.65 -1.04 -0.59
C VAL A 115 -5.70 -0.26 0.21
N VAL A 116 -6.81 -0.91 0.59
CA VAL A 116 -7.79 -0.34 1.54
C VAL A 116 -7.14 -0.16 2.91
N GLU A 117 -6.44 -1.17 3.42
CA GLU A 117 -5.71 -1.06 4.69
C GLU A 117 -4.63 0.02 4.65
N LEU A 118 -3.81 0.06 3.59
CA LEU A 118 -2.78 1.11 3.40
C LEU A 118 -3.41 2.51 3.39
N SER A 119 -4.54 2.66 2.69
CA SER A 119 -5.28 3.92 2.62
C SER A 119 -5.84 4.34 3.99
N ASN A 120 -6.36 3.40 4.78
CA ASN A 120 -6.86 3.66 6.12
C ASN A 120 -5.72 4.11 7.06
N MET A 121 -4.56 3.45 6.99
CA MET A 121 -3.36 3.82 7.76
C MET A 121 -2.85 5.22 7.40
N LEU A 122 -2.82 5.56 6.10
CA LEU A 122 -2.45 6.90 5.60
C LEU A 122 -3.43 7.96 6.10
N ALA A 123 -4.74 7.71 5.99
CA ALA A 123 -5.78 8.63 6.44
C ALA A 123 -5.73 8.85 7.96
N ALA A 124 -5.58 7.80 8.75
CA ALA A 124 -5.44 7.89 10.21
C ALA A 124 -4.20 8.71 10.62
N SER A 125 -3.09 8.53 9.91
CA SER A 125 -1.86 9.31 10.12
C SER A 125 -2.09 10.80 9.84
N LEU A 126 -2.74 11.13 8.71
CA LEU A 126 -3.08 12.50 8.34
C LEU A 126 -4.03 13.18 9.35
N LEU A 127 -5.07 12.47 9.81
CA LEU A 127 -5.99 13.00 10.82
C LEU A 127 -5.30 13.28 12.15
N THR A 128 -4.41 12.38 12.58
CA THR A 128 -3.61 12.56 13.79
C THR A 128 -2.70 13.78 13.69
N MET A 129 -2.07 14.00 12.54
CA MET A 129 -1.22 15.17 12.32
C MET A 129 -2.02 16.48 12.34
N LYS A 130 -3.21 16.50 11.74
CA LYS A 130 -4.08 17.69 11.73
C LYS A 130 -4.53 18.12 13.12
N ARG A 131 -4.92 17.16 13.99
CA ARG A 131 -5.35 17.43 15.37
C ARG A 131 -4.27 18.04 16.28
N LYS A 132 -2.99 17.82 15.96
CA LYS A 132 -1.83 18.36 16.70
C LYS A 132 -1.36 19.70 16.14
N THR A 133 -2.26 20.48 15.54
CA THR A 133 -2.00 21.78 14.92
C THR A 133 -3.06 22.73 15.43
#